data_AF-A0A1M4S885-F1
#
_entry.id   AF-A0A1M4S885-F1
#
_cell.length_a   1.000
_cell.length_b   1.000
_cell.length_c   1.000
_cell.angle_alpha   90.00
_cell.angle_beta   90.00
_cell.angle_gamma   90.00
#
_symmetry.space_group_name_H-M   'P 1'
#
loop_
_entity.id
_entity.type
_entity.pdbx_description
1 polymer ?
#
loop_
_entity_poly.entity_id
_entity_poly.type
_entity_poly.pdbx_seq_one_letter_code
_entity_poly.pdbx_strand_id
1 'polypeptide(L)'
;MAADIVKTPFLVNEMVVYFISPQVAHVVEVDCRIELTTTPDSCTCCSFRFRSRLDPNYRCRHIEAVRQVLEKARHAGPGAEKVICGL
;
A
#
# COMPACT_ATOMS: atom_id res chain seq x y z
N MET A 1 0.11 -2.85 18.17
CA MET A 1 1.35 -2.27 17.62
C MET A 1 1.13 -2.06 16.13
N ALA A 2 0.79 -0.84 15.73
CA ALA A 2 0.55 -0.43 14.34
C ALA A 2 0.86 1.07 14.11
N ALA A 3 1.55 1.70 15.07
CA ALA A 3 1.78 3.13 15.09
C ALA A 3 2.99 3.55 14.21
N ASP A 4 4.01 2.70 14.10
CA ASP A 4 5.27 3.02 13.41
C ASP A 4 5.24 2.95 11.87
N ILE A 5 4.12 2.53 11.27
CA ILE A 5 3.96 2.55 9.80
C ILE A 5 3.35 3.85 9.28
N VAL A 6 2.71 4.62 10.16
CA VAL A 6 1.98 5.83 9.77
C VAL A 6 3.00 6.94 9.50
N LYS A 7 2.86 7.61 8.37
CA LYS A 7 3.78 8.66 7.88
C LYS A 7 5.15 8.19 7.35
N THR A 8 5.37 6.88 7.22
CA THR A 8 6.58 6.33 6.59
C THR A 8 6.25 5.90 5.15
N PRO A 9 6.96 6.42 4.12
CA PRO A 9 6.78 5.96 2.75
C PRO A 9 7.51 4.63 2.51
N PHE A 10 6.85 3.71 1.82
CA PHE A 10 7.39 2.41 1.44
C PHE A 10 7.38 2.24 -0.08
N LEU A 11 8.53 1.94 -0.68
CA LEU A 11 8.61 1.61 -2.10
C LEU A 11 8.31 0.11 -2.30
N VAL A 12 7.27 -0.20 -3.08
CA VAL A 12 6.82 -1.56 -3.37
C VAL A 12 6.41 -1.66 -4.84
N ASN A 13 7.09 -2.50 -5.63
CA ASN A 13 6.74 -2.77 -7.03
C ASN A 13 6.50 -1.49 -7.84
N GLU A 14 7.43 -0.53 -7.77
CA GLU A 14 7.32 0.76 -8.47
C GLU A 14 6.12 1.63 -8.00
N MET A 15 5.62 1.40 -6.79
CA MET A 15 4.61 2.23 -6.16
C MET A 15 5.11 2.68 -4.80
N VAL A 16 4.83 3.93 -4.45
CA VAL A 16 5.05 4.47 -3.11
C VAL A 16 3.77 4.28 -2.32
N VAL A 17 3.85 3.53 -1.22
CA VAL A 17 2.75 3.29 -0.29
C VAL A 17 2.99 4.11 0.98
N TYR A 18 2.06 4.98 1.31
CA TYR A 18 2.14 5.88 2.46
C TYR A 18 0.89 5.74 3.32
N PHE A 19 1.03 5.22 4.55
CA PHE A 19 -0.09 5.05 5.46
C PHE A 19 -0.45 6.37 6.15
N ILE A 20 -1.70 6.81 5.99
CA ILE A 20 -2.28 7.94 6.74
C ILE A 20 -2.94 7.48 8.05
N SER A 21 -3.29 6.19 8.11
CA SER A 21 -3.78 5.52 9.31
C SER A 21 -3.41 4.03 9.23
N PRO A 22 -3.54 3.24 10.32
CA PRO A 22 -3.14 1.83 10.32
C PRO A 22 -3.77 0.93 9.25
N GLN A 23 -4.88 1.36 8.63
CA GLN A 23 -5.61 0.59 7.61
C GLN A 23 -5.84 1.37 6.32
N VAL A 24 -5.38 2.62 6.22
CA VAL A 24 -5.59 3.45 5.05
C VAL A 24 -4.25 3.99 4.57
N ALA A 25 -3.96 3.75 3.30
CA ALA A 25 -2.77 4.22 2.64
C ALA A 25 -3.10 5.01 1.37
N HIS A 26 -2.29 6.01 1.08
CA HIS A 26 -2.14 6.55 -0.26
C HIS A 26 -1.13 5.69 -1.01
N VAL A 27 -1.52 5.23 -2.19
CA VAL A 27 -0.64 4.53 -3.11
C VAL A 27 -0.42 5.45 -4.29
N VAL A 28 0.83 5.85 -4.48
CA VAL A 28 1.29 6.74 -5.54
C VAL A 28 2.11 5.91 -6.52
N GLU A 29 1.72 5.90 -7.78
CA GLU A 29 2.50 5.28 -8.85
C GLU A 29 3.86 6.00 -9.02
N VAL A 30 4.93 5.32 -9.45
CA VAL A 30 6.24 5.97 -9.70
C VAL A 30 6.19 7.19 -10.61
N ASP A 31 5.21 7.27 -11.52
CA ASP A 31 4.99 8.45 -12.35
C ASP A 31 4.39 9.65 -11.60
N CYS A 32 4.08 9.53 -10.30
CA CYS A 32 3.48 10.53 -9.40
C CYS A 32 2.16 11.16 -9.87
N ARG A 33 1.59 10.69 -10.98
CA ARG A 33 0.38 11.26 -11.60
C ARG A 33 -0.92 10.80 -10.94
N ILE A 34 -0.87 9.68 -10.23
CA ILE A 34 -2.05 8.99 -9.73
C ILE A 34 -1.81 8.66 -8.26
N GLU A 35 -2.56 9.34 -7.39
CA GLU A 35 -2.65 9.05 -5.96
C GLU A 35 -3.98 8.35 -5.67
N LEU A 36 -3.91 7.19 -5.03
CA LEU A 36 -5.06 6.33 -4.78
C LEU A 36 -5.19 6.01 -3.30
N THR A 37 -6.36 6.28 -2.74
CA THR A 37 -6.70 5.82 -1.40
C THR A 37 -6.99 4.33 -1.44
N THR A 38 -6.23 3.57 -0.67
CA THR A 38 -6.24 2.11 -0.66
C THR A 38 -6.25 1.57 0.76
N THR A 39 -7.12 0.61 1.02
CA THR A 39 -7.16 -0.18 2.24
C THR A 39 -6.79 -1.63 1.91
N PRO A 40 -6.59 -2.51 2.90
CA PRO A 40 -6.32 -3.93 2.66
C PRO A 40 -7.39 -4.68 1.87
N ASP A 41 -8.57 -4.06 1.71
CA ASP A 41 -9.76 -4.70 1.12
C ASP A 41 -10.41 -3.86 0.00
N SER A 42 -9.97 -2.62 -0.21
CA SER A 42 -10.58 -1.70 -1.18
C SER A 42 -9.58 -0.72 -1.77
N CYS A 43 -9.81 -0.28 -3.01
CA CYS A 43 -8.99 0.72 -3.67
C CYS A 43 -9.85 1.69 -4.48
N THR A 44 -9.48 2.97 -4.51
CA THR A 44 -10.19 3.97 -5.33
C THR A 44 -9.84 3.91 -6.83
N CYS A 45 -8.94 3.02 -7.26
CA CYS A 45 -8.54 2.93 -8.66
C CYS A 45 -9.72 2.48 -9.55
N CYS A 46 -9.78 3.02 -10.76
CA CYS A 46 -10.84 2.71 -11.72
C CYS A 46 -10.93 1.19 -11.98
N SER A 47 -9.79 0.53 -12.19
CA SER A 47 -9.74 -0.91 -12.46
C SER A 47 -10.40 -1.73 -11.35
N PHE A 48 -10.13 -1.42 -10.08
CA PHE A 48 -10.80 -2.10 -8.97
C PHE A 48 -12.30 -1.77 -8.96
N ARG A 49 -12.68 -0.49 -9.02
CA ARG A 49 -14.10 -0.07 -8.96
C ARG A 49 -14.97 -0.70 -10.05
N PHE A 50 -14.43 -0.88 -11.25
CA PHE A 50 -15.15 -1.48 -12.37
C PHE A 50 -15.09 -3.02 -12.33
N ARG A 51 -13.91 -3.61 -12.13
CA ARG A 51 -13.74 -5.06 -12.22
C ARG A 51 -14.23 -5.80 -10.98
N SER A 52 -14.17 -5.21 -9.78
CA SER A 52 -14.67 -5.86 -8.55
C SER A 52 -16.18 -6.12 -8.57
N ARG A 53 -16.93 -5.36 -9.38
CA ARG A 53 -18.37 -5.58 -9.59
C ARG A 53 -18.66 -6.75 -10.55
N LEU A 54 -17.72 -7.06 -11.44
CA LEU A 54 -17.84 -8.12 -12.44
C LEU A 54 -17.21 -9.42 -11.96
N ASP A 55 -16.10 -9.32 -11.24
CA ASP A 55 -15.33 -10.43 -10.70
C ASP A 55 -14.99 -10.13 -9.23
N PRO A 56 -15.67 -10.79 -8.27
CA PRO A 56 -15.41 -10.59 -6.84
C PRO A 56 -14.01 -11.07 -6.42
N ASN A 57 -13.32 -11.86 -7.24
CA ASN A 57 -11.97 -12.34 -6.98
C ASN A 57 -10.88 -11.48 -7.67
N TYR A 58 -11.25 -10.35 -8.25
CA TYR A 58 -10.31 -9.46 -8.92
C TYR A 58 -9.20 -8.98 -7.97
N ARG A 59 -7.94 -9.27 -8.32
CA ARG A 59 -6.76 -8.88 -7.55
C ARG A 59 -6.24 -7.52 -7.99
N CYS A 60 -6.47 -6.49 -7.18
CA CYS A 60 -5.93 -5.16 -7.44
C CYS A 60 -4.47 -5.04 -6.97
N ARG A 61 -3.57 -4.61 -7.86
CA ARG A 61 -2.15 -4.44 -7.53
C ARG A 61 -1.89 -3.46 -6.39
N HIS A 62 -2.73 -2.42 -6.25
CA HIS A 62 -2.61 -1.43 -5.18
C HIS A 62 -2.93 -2.04 -3.82
N ILE A 63 -3.97 -2.88 -3.75
CA ILE A 63 -4.35 -3.59 -2.52
C ILE A 63 -3.24 -4.57 -2.12
N GLU A 64 -2.69 -5.29 -3.10
CA GLU A 64 -1.58 -6.21 -2.86
C GLU A 64 -0.33 -5.48 -2.34
N ALA A 65 -0.01 -4.29 -2.86
CA ALA A 65 1.08 -3.47 -2.35
C ALA A 65 0.87 -3.07 -0.88
N VAL A 66 -0.34 -2.63 -0.51
CA VAL A 66 -0.71 -2.31 0.89
C VAL A 66 -0.55 -3.54 1.79
N ARG A 67 -1.02 -4.71 1.36
CA ARG A 67 -0.90 -5.97 2.12
C ARG A 67 0.56 -6.36 2.33
N GLN A 68 1.41 -6.23 1.30
CA GLN A 68 2.84 -6.50 1.42
C GLN A 68 3.52 -5.60 2.44
N VAL A 69 3.19 -4.30 2.49
CA VAL A 69 3.75 -3.41 3.51
C VAL A 69 3.28 -3.82 4.91
N LEU A 70 2.00 -4.15 5.07
CA LEU A 70 1.46 -4.58 6.36
C LEU A 70 2.08 -5.90 6.84
N GLU A 71 2.30 -6.85 5.94
CA GLU A 71 2.98 -8.11 6.24
C GLU A 71 4.44 -7.85 6.64
N LYS A 72 5.17 -7.05 5.85
CA LYS A 72 6.55 -6.64 6.19
C LYS A 72 6.61 -5.93 7.53
N ALA A 73 5.66 -5.04 7.84
CA ALA A 73 5.60 -4.34 9.12
C ALA A 73 5.31 -5.27 10.32
N ARG A 74 4.58 -6.37 10.10
CA ARG A 74 4.35 -7.40 11.15
C ARG A 74 5.60 -8.24 11.43
N HIS A 75 6.40 -8.50 10.40
CA HIS A 75 7.63 -9.28 10.51
C HIS A 75 8.87 -8.45 10.84
N ALA A 76 8.83 -7.15 10.57
CA ALA A 76 9.83 -6.19 11.00
C ALA A 76 9.67 -5.91 12.49
N GLY A 77 10.53 -6.54 13.31
CA GLY A 77 10.78 -6.05 14.67
C GLY A 77 11.28 -4.59 14.66
N PRO A 78 11.29 -3.90 15.82
CA PRO A 78 11.64 -2.49 15.93
C PRO A 78 13.09 -2.28 15.48
N GLY A 79 13.29 -1.82 14.23
CA GLY A 79 14.61 -1.67 13.63
C GLY A 79 14.71 -1.75 12.11
N ALA A 80 13.63 -2.09 11.39
CA ALA A 80 13.65 -2.18 9.92
C ALA A 80 13.51 -0.83 9.17
N GLU A 81 13.55 0.30 9.88
CA GLU A 81 13.43 1.65 9.33
C GLU A 81 14.54 1.99 8.30
N LYS A 82 15.62 1.20 8.28
CA LYS A 82 16.81 1.44 7.44
C LYS A 82 16.88 0.72 6.09
N VAL A 83 15.96 -0.20 5.77
CA VAL A 83 16.17 -1.08 4.60
C VAL A 83 15.57 -0.55 3.30
N ILE A 84 14.82 0.57 3.32
CA ILE A 84 13.98 0.95 2.16
C ILE A 84 14.31 2.35 1.60
N CYS A 85 15.25 3.08 2.22
CA CYS A 85 15.80 4.34 1.69
C CYS A 85 17.28 4.20 1.33
N GLY A 86 17.62 3.14 0.59
CA GLY A 86 18.99 2.79 0.22
C GLY A 86 19.07 2.26 -1.20
N LEU A 87 18.78 3.13 -2.17
CA LEU A 87 19.28 3.09 -3.54
C LEU A 87 19.79 4.49 -3.88
#